data_AF-A0A7W8NGW9-F1
#
_entry.id   AF-A0A7W8NGW9-F1
#
_cell.length_a   1.000
_cell.length_b   1.000
_cell.length_c   1.000
_cell.angle_alpha   90.00
_cell.angle_beta   90.00
_cell.angle_gamma   90.00
#
_symmetry.space_group_name_H-M   'P 1'
#
loop_
_entity.id
_entity.type
_entity.pdbx_description
1 polymer ?
#
loop_
_entity_poly.entity_id
_entity_poly.type
_entity_poly.pdbx_seq_one_letter_code
_entity_poly.pdbx_strand_id
1 'polypeptide(L)'
;MNAAQPMLLLVVPADWEAVPEGVTELRRCLGDDYNGRLLLKMARTPLRSPMAHYCGLWGRAELRLARRDLTPRIDAAFYSLAWLELEEVG
;
A
#
# COMPACT_ATOMS: atom_id res chain seq x y z
N MET A 1 -12.88 -11.21 21.52
CA MET A 1 -11.80 -11.71 20.65
C MET A 1 -11.85 -10.91 19.36
N ASN A 2 -10.84 -10.11 19.03
CA ASN A 2 -10.73 -9.54 17.68
C ASN A 2 -10.51 -10.72 16.74
N ALA A 3 -11.53 -11.07 15.95
CA ALA A 3 -11.36 -12.03 14.87
C ALA A 3 -10.19 -11.58 14.00
N ALA A 4 -9.29 -12.49 13.63
CA ALA A 4 -8.21 -12.14 12.72
C ALA A 4 -8.83 -11.76 11.38
N GLN A 5 -8.71 -10.48 11.02
CA GLN A 5 -9.25 -9.89 9.79
C GLN A 5 -8.14 -9.79 8.73
N PRO A 6 -8.48 -9.67 7.44
CA PRO A 6 -7.53 -9.31 6.39
C PRO A 6 -6.81 -7.99 6.71
N MET A 7 -5.50 -7.96 6.50
CA MET A 7 -4.71 -6.74 6.63
C MET A 7 -3.77 -6.56 5.46
N LEU A 8 -3.66 -5.33 4.98
CA LEU A 8 -2.63 -4.91 4.04
C LEU A 8 -1.64 -4.03 4.79
N LEU A 9 -0.42 -4.53 5.00
CA LEU A 9 0.71 -3.71 5.44
C LEU A 9 1.44 -3.20 4.21
N LEU A 10 1.46 -1.89 4.02
CA LEU A 10 2.31 -1.23 3.03
C LEU A 10 3.54 -0.63 3.69
N VAL A 11 4.71 -1.08 3.25
CA VAL A 11 5.99 -0.46 3.59
C VAL A 11 6.36 0.48 2.45
N VAL A 12 6.36 1.78 2.73
CA VAL A 12 6.56 2.84 1.72
C VAL A 12 7.99 3.38 1.82
N PRO A 13 8.74 3.51 0.71
CA PRO A 13 10.07 4.12 0.73
C PRO A 13 10.04 5.56 1.28
N ALA A 14 11.15 6.04 1.83
CA ALA A 14 11.23 7.38 2.44
C ALA A 14 11.15 8.51 1.42
N ASP A 15 11.61 8.26 0.20
CA ASP A 15 11.63 9.13 -0.98
C ASP A 15 10.34 9.03 -1.80
N TRP A 16 9.25 8.55 -1.22
CA TRP A 16 7.95 8.44 -1.88
C TRP A 16 6.92 9.27 -1.14
N GLU A 17 6.01 9.88 -1.89
CA GLU A 17 4.92 10.67 -1.37
C GLU A 17 3.58 9.98 -1.62
N ALA A 18 2.65 10.18 -0.69
CA ALA A 18 1.33 9.59 -0.74
C ALA A 18 0.35 10.55 -1.42
N VAL A 19 -0.45 10.03 -2.35
CA VAL A 19 -1.61 10.74 -2.92
C VAL A 19 -2.79 10.55 -1.97
N PRO A 20 -3.30 11.60 -1.28
CA PRO A 20 -4.32 11.46 -0.24
C PRO A 20 -5.59 10.75 -0.71
N GLU A 21 -6.04 11.07 -1.93
CA GLU A 21 -7.22 10.47 -2.56
C GLU A 21 -6.98 8.99 -2.87
N GLY A 22 -5.79 8.64 -3.36
CA GLY A 22 -5.39 7.26 -3.64
C GLY A 22 -5.32 6.41 -2.38
N VAL A 23 -4.76 6.95 -1.29
CA VAL A 23 -4.75 6.26 0.02
C VAL A 23 -6.17 6.10 0.57
N THR A 24 -7.03 7.10 0.39
CA THR A 24 -8.43 7.04 0.82
C THR A 24 -9.20 5.96 0.07
N GLU A 25 -9.08 5.91 -1.25
CA GLU A 25 -9.71 4.87 -2.07
C GLU A 25 -9.15 3.48 -1.74
N LEU A 26 -7.84 3.36 -1.48
CA LEU A 26 -7.24 2.11 -1.06
C LEU A 26 -7.82 1.61 0.27
N ARG A 27 -8.01 2.51 1.25
CA ARG A 27 -8.66 2.19 2.53
C ARG A 27 -10.12 1.77 2.32
N ARG A 28 -10.85 2.50 1.48
CA ARG A 28 -12.25 2.21 1.15
C ARG A 28 -12.41 0.83 0.52
N CYS A 29 -11.66 0.54 -0.55
CA CYS A 29 -11.68 -0.75 -1.23
C CYS A 29 -11.34 -1.90 -0.27
N LEU A 30 -10.31 -1.73 0.57
CA LEU A 30 -9.93 -2.75 1.54
C LEU A 30 -11.00 -2.98 2.62
N GLY A 31 -11.64 -1.91 3.11
CA GLY A 31 -12.70 -1.99 4.11
C GLY A 31 -14.00 -2.57 3.56
N ASP A 32 -14.48 -2.02 2.45
CA ASP A 32 -15.79 -2.35 1.88
C ASP A 32 -15.79 -3.73 1.21
N ASP A 33 -14.76 -4.05 0.42
CA ASP A 33 -14.75 -5.25 -0.43
C ASP A 33 -14.13 -6.47 0.29
N TYR A 34 -13.27 -6.23 1.28
CA TYR A 34 -12.48 -7.29 1.95
C TYR A 34 -12.62 -7.28 3.47
N ASN A 35 -13.40 -6.37 4.07
CA ASN A 35 -13.50 -6.22 5.53
C ASN A 35 -12.10 -6.13 6.21
N GLY A 36 -11.16 -5.50 5.50
CA GLY A 36 -9.75 -5.47 5.86
C GLY A 36 -9.29 -4.12 6.41
N ARG A 37 -8.01 -4.06 6.82
CA ARG A 37 -7.39 -2.81 7.31
C ARG A 37 -6.05 -2.52 6.68
N LEU A 38 -5.83 -1.24 6.39
CA LEU A 38 -4.57 -0.73 5.85
C LEU A 38 -3.67 -0.25 6.99
N LEU A 39 -2.46 -0.80 7.05
CA LEU A 39 -1.37 -0.31 7.89
C LEU A 39 -0.27 0.27 7.01
N LEU A 40 0.07 1.54 7.23
CA LEU A 40 1.16 2.21 6.52
C LEU A 40 2.39 2.28 7.42
N LYS A 41 3.55 2.00 6.86
CA LYS A 41 4.83 2.09 7.56
C LYS A 41 5.89 2.65 6.63
N MET A 42 6.64 3.65 7.10
CA MET A 42 7.83 4.12 6.37
C MET A 42 8.96 3.09 6.48
N ALA A 43 9.63 2.83 5.36
CA ALA A 43 10.79 1.98 5.30
C ALA A 43 11.96 2.60 6.08
N ARG A 44 12.74 1.77 6.75
CA ARG A 44 13.99 2.17 7.41
C ARG A 44 15.24 1.80 6.59
N THR A 45 15.02 1.10 5.49
CA THR A 45 16.05 0.62 4.56
C THR A 45 15.66 1.07 3.15
N PRO A 46 16.63 1.28 2.24
CA PRO A 46 16.31 1.64 0.86
C PRO A 46 15.37 0.62 0.21
N LEU A 47 14.29 1.11 -0.39
CA LEU A 47 13.31 0.33 -1.16
C LEU A 47 13.06 1.05 -2.48
N ARG A 48 12.96 0.30 -3.58
CA ARG A 48 12.71 0.88 -4.92
C ARG A 48 11.24 1.22 -5.17
N SER A 49 10.34 0.60 -4.42
CA SER A 49 8.89 0.79 -4.55
C SER A 49 8.19 0.39 -3.25
N PRO A 50 6.94 0.82 -3.04
CA PRO A 50 6.10 0.33 -1.97
C PRO A 50 6.01 -1.20 -1.98
N MET A 51 6.16 -1.81 -0.80
CA MET A 51 6.06 -3.24 -0.61
C MET A 51 4.75 -3.61 0.07
N ALA A 52 3.96 -4.45 -0.58
CA ALA A 52 2.69 -4.92 -0.09
C ALA A 52 2.79 -6.27 0.61
N HIS A 53 2.44 -6.30 1.89
CA HIS A 53 2.33 -7.50 2.71
C HIS A 53 0.87 -7.78 3.06
N TYR A 54 0.36 -8.90 2.54
CA TYR A 54 -1.00 -9.38 2.84
C TYR A 54 -0.92 -10.25 4.10
N CYS A 55 -1.34 -9.66 5.22
CA CYS A 55 -1.26 -10.24 6.57
C CYS A 55 -2.65 -10.57 7.11
N GLY A 56 -2.73 -11.32 8.21
CA GLY A 56 -4.02 -11.72 8.80
C GLY A 56 -4.64 -12.91 8.07
N LEU A 57 -5.95 -13.11 8.25
CA LEU A 57 -6.67 -14.22 7.63
C LEU A 57 -7.29 -13.76 6.31
N TRP A 58 -6.83 -14.35 5.21
CA TRP A 58 -7.41 -14.19 3.89
C TRP A 58 -7.96 -15.52 3.39
N GLY A 59 -9.15 -15.50 2.78
CA GLY A 59 -9.58 -16.63 1.96
C GLY A 59 -8.62 -16.85 0.79
N ARG A 60 -8.35 -18.11 0.40
CA ARG A 60 -7.39 -18.39 -0.71
C ARG A 60 -7.80 -17.75 -2.03
N ALA A 61 -9.10 -17.80 -2.38
CA ALA A 61 -9.61 -17.17 -3.61
C ALA A 61 -9.62 -15.64 -3.48
N GLU A 62 -10.03 -15.15 -2.32
CA GLU A 62 -10.09 -13.72 -1.99
C GLU A 62 -8.70 -13.06 -2.07
N LEU A 63 -7.65 -13.68 -1.52
CA LEU A 63 -6.28 -13.15 -1.58
C LEU A 63 -5.80 -12.95 -3.02
N ARG A 64 -6.20 -13.82 -3.95
CA ARG A 64 -5.85 -13.69 -5.36
C ARG A 64 -6.56 -12.48 -5.99
N LEU A 65 -7.84 -12.28 -5.67
CA LEU A 65 -8.61 -11.14 -6.13
C LEU A 65 -8.06 -9.83 -5.53
N ALA A 66 -7.82 -9.82 -4.22
CA ALA A 66 -7.23 -8.69 -3.52
C ALA A 66 -5.89 -8.26 -4.13
N ARG A 67 -5.01 -9.21 -4.47
CA ARG A 67 -3.75 -8.89 -5.15
C ARG A 67 -3.96 -8.21 -6.49
N ARG A 68 -4.90 -8.73 -7.31
CA ARG A 68 -5.22 -8.15 -8.62
C ARG A 68 -5.81 -6.75 -8.48
N ASP A 69 -6.70 -6.55 -7.51
CA ASP A 69 -7.51 -5.33 -7.39
C ASP A 69 -6.76 -4.22 -6.62
N LEU A 70 -5.94 -4.57 -5.63
CA LEU A 70 -5.25 -3.61 -4.77
C LEU A 70 -3.91 -3.15 -5.36
N THR A 71 -3.19 -3.97 -6.13
CA THR A 71 -1.93 -3.55 -6.78
C THR A 71 -2.04 -2.24 -7.57
N PRO A 72 -2.97 -2.08 -8.54
CA PRO A 72 -3.06 -0.82 -9.28
C PRO A 72 -3.48 0.38 -8.41
N ARG A 73 -4.18 0.14 -7.30
CA ARG A 73 -4.54 1.19 -6.33
C ARG A 73 -3.36 1.60 -5.46
N ILE A 74 -2.47 0.67 -5.14
CA ILE A 74 -1.20 0.98 -4.46
C ILE A 74 -0.34 1.85 -5.38
N ASP A 75 -0.24 1.49 -6.66
CA ASP A 75 0.53 2.25 -7.64
C ASP A 75 -0.02 3.68 -7.83
N ALA A 76 -1.35 3.85 -7.74
CA ALA A 76 -1.99 5.17 -7.80
C ALA A 76 -1.91 5.97 -6.48
N ALA A 77 -1.65 5.30 -5.36
CA ALA A 77 -1.64 5.91 -4.03
C ALA A 77 -0.27 6.47 -3.63
N PHE A 78 0.79 6.12 -4.33
CA PHE A 78 2.14 6.56 -4.01
C PHE A 78 2.96 6.85 -5.27
N TYR A 79 3.78 7.88 -5.24
CA TYR A 79 4.72 8.20 -6.31
C TYR A 79 6.12 8.49 -5.76
N SER A 80 7.14 8.20 -6.56
CA SER A 80 8.52 8.47 -6.20
C SER A 80 8.86 9.94 -6.37
N LEU A 81 9.63 10.47 -5.43
CA LEU A 81 10.26 11.79 -5.46
C LEU A 81 11.70 11.73 -6.00
N ALA A 82 12.17 10.58 -6.49
CA ALA A 82 13.54 10.42 -6.99
C ALA A 82 13.88 11.35 -8.17
N TRP A 83 12.89 11.96 -8.81
CA TRP A 83 13.09 12.97 -9.84
C TRP A 83 13.49 14.34 -9.28
N LEU A 84 13.12 14.68 -8.04
CA LEU A 84 13.50 15.95 -7.39
C LEU A 84 15.00 15.99 -7.06
N GLU A 85 15.62 14.84 -6.80
CA GLU A 85 17.06 14.76 -6.54
C GLU A 85 17.94 15.04 -7.78
N LEU A 86 17.34 15.11 -8.97
CA LEU A 86 18.06 15.39 -10.23
C LEU A 86 18.22 16.90 -10.51
N GLU A 87 17.50 17.79 -9.82
CA GLU A 87 17.51 19.24 -10.08
C GLU A 87 18.52 20.04 -9.22
N GLU A 88 19.10 19.45 -8.16
CA GLU A 88 20.07 20.13 -7.28
C GLU A 88 21.53 20.14 -7.80
N VAL A 89 21.78 19.60 -9.00
CA VAL A 89 23.10 19.66 -9.67
C VAL A 89 23.01 20.62 -10.87
N GLY A 90 22.92 21.92 -10.59
CA GLY A 90 22.92 23.01 -11.57
C GLY A 90 23.81 24.17 -11.14
#